data_AF-A0A1G6D0J1-F1
#
_entry.id   AF-A0A1G6D0J1-F1
#
_cell.length_a   1.000
_cell.length_b   1.000
_cell.length_c   1.000
_cell.angle_alpha   90.00
_cell.angle_beta   90.00
_cell.angle_gamma   90.00
#
_symmetry.space_group_name_H-M   'P 1'
#
loop_
_entity.id
_entity.type
_entity.pdbx_description
1 polymer ?
#
loop_
_entity_poly.entity_id
_entity_poly.type
_entity_poly.pdbx_seq_one_letter_code
_entity_poly.pdbx_strand_id
1 'polypeptide(L)' 'MESTNKNKHLDLDKRYEIQHGLDDSLSFKAIGAAIGKDCTTISKEVRAHIIYEKKGAPYRPFND' A
#
# COMPACT_ATOMS: atom_id res chain seq x y z
N MET A 1 25.07 -18.70 3.05
CA MET A 1 24.47 -18.63 1.69
C MET A 1 23.06 -18.11 1.86
N GLU A 2 22.85 -16.84 1.56
CA GLU A 2 21.57 -16.17 1.79
C GLU A 2 20.66 -16.40 0.59
N SER A 3 19.58 -17.13 0.80
CA SER A 3 18.60 -17.46 -0.23
C SER A 3 17.84 -16.20 -0.63
N THR A 4 18.30 -15.49 -1.66
CA THR A 4 17.55 -14.40 -2.27
C THR A 4 16.29 -14.97 -2.92
N ASN A 5 15.20 -15.04 -2.15
CA ASN A 5 13.89 -15.38 -2.65
C ASN A 5 13.41 -14.19 -3.51
N LYS A 6 13.67 -14.28 -4.81
CA LYS A 6 13.50 -13.18 -5.78
C LYS A 6 12.03 -12.84 -6.09
N ASN A 7 11.05 -13.51 -5.48
CA ASN A 7 9.65 -13.49 -5.93
C ASN A 7 8.73 -14.23 -4.91
N LYS A 8 7.58 -13.75 -4.41
CA LYS A 8 6.46 -13.31 -5.27
C LYS A 8 5.22 -12.71 -4.58
N HIS A 9 5.12 -12.62 -3.25
CA HIS A 9 3.90 -12.10 -2.62
C HIS A 9 4.22 -11.35 -1.32
N LEU A 10 3.53 -10.24 -1.10
CA LEU A 10 3.47 -9.64 0.22
C LEU A 10 2.55 -10.51 1.07
N ASP A 11 3.01 -10.93 2.25
CA ASP A 11 2.18 -11.72 3.16
C ASP A 11 0.98 -10.89 3.63
N LEU A 12 -0.11 -11.55 4.05
CA LEU A 12 -1.31 -10.86 4.54
C LEU A 12 -0.97 -9.98 5.75
N ASP A 13 -0.10 -10.44 6.62
CA ASP A 13 0.37 -9.69 7.79
C ASP A 13 1.09 -8.41 7.37
N LYS A 14 1.93 -8.49 6.34
CA LYS A 14 2.62 -7.31 5.79
C LYS A 14 1.68 -6.33 5.13
N ARG A 15 0.58 -6.80 4.54
CA ARG A 15 -0.46 -5.91 4.01
C ARG A 15 -1.20 -5.18 5.12
N TYR A 16 -1.47 -5.84 6.25
CA TYR A 16 -2.03 -5.22 7.43
C TYR A 16 -1.11 -4.14 8.00
N GLU A 17 0.19 -4.42 8.10
CA GLU A 17 1.17 -3.42 8.53
C GLU A 17 1.21 -2.21 7.58
N ILE A 18 1.10 -2.41 6.26
CA ILE A 18 0.99 -1.29 5.31
C ILE A 18 -0.29 -0.50 5.57
N GLN A 19 -1.43 -1.17 5.76
CA GLN A 19 -2.71 -0.50 6.02
C GLN A 19 -2.63 0.38 7.27
N HIS A 20 -2.18 -0.17 8.40
CA HIS A 20 -2.03 0.59 9.64
C HIS A 20 -1.02 1.75 9.49
N GLY A 21 0.09 1.53 8.79
CA GLY A 21 1.04 2.59 8.53
C GLY A 21 0.44 3.74 7.69
N LEU A 22 -0.48 3.45 6.77
CA LEU A 22 -1.20 4.49 6.02
C LEU A 22 -2.25 5.19 6.87
N ASP A 23 -2.96 4.47 7.73
CA ASP A 23 -3.91 5.05 8.69
C ASP A 23 -3.21 6.05 9.64
N ASP A 24 -1.98 5.71 10.05
CA ASP A 24 -1.10 6.56 10.85
C ASP A 24 -0.40 7.67 10.05
N SER A 25 -0.73 7.84 8.76
CA SER A 25 -0.14 8.84 7.85
C SER A 25 1.38 8.73 7.69
N LEU A 26 1.94 7.52 7.83
CA LEU A 26 3.36 7.27 7.62
C LEU A 26 3.73 7.28 6.14
N SER A 27 4.95 7.72 5.85
CA SER A 27 5.49 7.67 4.48
C SER A 27 5.78 6.24 4.04
N PHE A 28 5.68 5.94 2.73
CA PHE A 28 6.05 4.62 2.18
C PHE A 28 7.48 4.19 2.51
N LYS A 29 8.39 5.14 2.74
CA LYS A 29 9.77 4.86 3.16
C LYS A 29 9.84 4.39 4.62
N ALA A 30 9.06 5.00 5.51
CA ALA A 30 8.98 4.60 6.91
C ALA A 30 8.33 3.22 7.05
N ILE A 31 7.23 2.98 6.34
CA ILE A 31 6.54 1.68 6.33
C ILE A 31 7.46 0.59 5.73
N GLY A 32 8.18 0.91 4.66
CA GLY A 32 9.16 0.01 4.06
C GLY A 32 10.29 -0.37 5.02
N ALA A 33 10.78 0.60 5.79
CA ALA A 33 11.80 0.35 6.82
C ALA A 33 11.28 -0.56 7.94
N ALA A 34 10.01 -0.42 8.35
CA ALA A 34 9.41 -1.26 9.40
C ALA A 34 9.24 -2.72 8.95
N ILE A 35 8.82 -2.93 7.70
CA ILE A 35 8.49 -4.24 7.12
C ILE A 35 9.73 -4.93 6.48
N GLY A 36 10.83 -4.20 6.30
CA GLY A 36 12.01 -4.67 5.59
C GLY A 36 11.81 -4.80 4.08
N LYS A 37 11.03 -3.89 3.49
CA LYS A 37 10.71 -3.85 2.06
C LYS A 37 11.01 -2.49 1.45
N ASP A 38 11.27 -2.49 0.14
CA ASP A 38 11.49 -1.27 -0.60
C ASP A 38 10.19 -0.46 -0.74
N CYS A 39 10.29 0.87 -0.69
CA CYS A 39 9.12 1.75 -0.80
C CYS A 39 8.41 1.61 -2.14
N THR A 40 9.11 1.21 -3.22
CA THR A 40 8.48 0.94 -4.52
C THR A 40 7.64 -0.33 -4.49
N THR A 41 8.01 -1.32 -3.67
CA THR A 41 7.17 -2.51 -3.45
C THR A 41 5.88 -2.14 -2.75
N ILE A 42 5.95 -1.31 -1.70
CA ILE A 42 4.76 -0.78 -1.01
C ILE A 42 3.89 0.02 -1.97
N SER A 43 4.48 0.92 -2.76
CA SER A 43 3.71 1.70 -3.74
C SER A 43 2.97 0.85 -4.76
N LYS A 44 3.59 -0.24 -5.25
CA LYS A 44 2.94 -1.19 -6.15
C LYS A 44 1.78 -1.92 -5.46
N GLU A 45 1.98 -2.34 -4.22
CA GLU A 45 0.95 -3.03 -3.43
C GLU A 45 -0.28 -2.14 -3.20
N VAL A 46 -0.06 -0.89 -2.79
CA VAL A 46 -1.14 0.08 -2.56
C VAL A 46 -1.89 0.36 -3.85
N ARG A 47 -1.19 0.59 -4.97
CA ARG A 47 -1.83 0.83 -6.27
C ARG A 47 -2.60 -0.37 -6.80
N ALA A 48 -2.14 -1.59 -6.53
CA ALA A 48 -2.84 -2.81 -6.93
C ALA A 48 -4.15 -3.04 -6.16
N HIS A 49 -4.30 -2.45 -4.97
CA HIS A 49 -5.44 -2.68 -4.08
C HIS A 49 -6.25 -1.43 -3.71
N ILE A 50 -5.92 -0.28 -4.31
CA ILE A 50 -6.71 0.94 -4.12
C ILE A 50 -8.10 0.74 -4.75
N ILE A 51 -9.14 1.03 -3.98
CA ILE A 51 -10.53 0.97 -4.44
C ILE A 51 -11.01 2.39 -4.69
N TYR A 52 -11.41 2.67 -5.93
CA TYR A 52 -12.02 3.95 -6.29
C TYR A 52 -13.51 3.89 -6.03
N GLU A 53 -13.95 4.45 -4.90
CA GLU A 53 -15.36 4.62 -4.63
C GLU A 53 -15.91 5.86 -5.33
N LYS A 54 -17.01 5.71 -6.08
CA LYS A 54 -17.74 6.85 -6.66
C LYS A 54 -18.53 7.56 -5.58
N LYS A 55 -17.85 8.41 -4.80
CA LYS A 55 -18.51 9.32 -3.84
C LYS A 55 -18.86 10.62 -4.55
N GLY A 56 -20.13 10.76 -4.91
CA GLY A 56 -20.72 12.03 -5.33
C GLY A 56 -21.34 12.75 -4.12
N ALA A 57 -21.45 14.07 -4.22
CA ALA A 57 -22.34 14.85 -3.35
C ALA A 57 -23.59 15.24 -4.17
N PRO A 58 -24.75 15.49 -3.52
CA PRO A 58 -25.88 16.09 -4.21
C PRO A 58 -25.42 17.29 -5.03
N TYR A 59 -25.79 17.35 -6.31
CA TYR A 59 -25.45 18.43 -7.24
C TYR A 59 -23.97 18.62 -7.59
N ARG A 60 -23.07 17.68 -7.23
CA ARG A 60 -21.70 17.63 -7.76
C ARG A 60 -21.52 16.36 -8.60
N PRO A 61 -21.59 16.46 -9.95
CA PRO A 61 -21.25 15.34 -10.81
C PRO A 61 -19.80 14.90 -10.55
N PHE A 62 -19.57 13.60 -10.64
CA PHE A 62 -18.31 12.96 -10.31
C PHE A 62 -17.25 13.22 -11.40
N ASN A 63 -16.04 13.63 -10.98
CA ASN A 63 -14.77 13.53 -11.71
C ASN A 63 -14.80 14.01 -13.18
N ASP A 64 -14.85 15.34 -13.39
CA ASP A 64 -14.40 15.97 -14.65
C ASP A 64 -12.88 16.20 -14.60
#